data_AF-W3V4L9-F1
#
_entry.id   AF-W3V4L9-F1
#
_cell.length_a   1.000
_cell.length_b   1.000
_cell.length_c   1.000
_cell.angle_alpha   90.00
_cell.angle_beta   90.00
_cell.angle_gamma   90.00
#
_symmetry.space_group_name_H-M   'P 1'
#
loop_
_entity.id
_entity.type
_entity.pdbx_description
1 polymer ?
#
loop_
_entity_poly.entity_id
_entity_poly.type
_entity_poly.pdbx_seq_one_letter_code
_entity_poly.pdbx_strand_id
1 'polypeptide(L)'
;MMHLLDCYIPVFTCVLRMIQQQVNHAEELRQTLLAALTQAQNKARLHGYGLQDIEEANFAVVVWADEAILCAGQKELNIWRQSSLQAELYDAELGGNTFFDRLAALVPDNYPVRLVYVFCLLSGFYGRYGKRDNLELHNIIQQELENLPDTLRRYISLENHRLMNTCDNLMENRRSNNKWRVKLILLMLSLASIYIFINVYLLNIGR
;
A
#
# COMPACT_ATOMS: atom_id res chain seq x y z
N MET A 1 -2.17 23.45 10.73
CA MET A 1 -0.95 23.44 9.90
C MET A 1 -0.98 22.15 9.08
N MET A 2 -0.61 22.19 7.81
CA MET A 2 -0.53 20.97 7.00
C MET A 2 0.83 20.32 7.26
N HIS A 3 0.86 19.02 7.53
CA HIS A 3 2.07 18.25 7.74
C HIS A 3 2.65 17.74 6.42
N LEU A 4 3.95 17.44 6.38
CA LEU A 4 4.60 16.89 5.19
C LEU A 4 3.93 15.57 4.77
N LEU A 5 3.54 14.76 5.75
CA LEU A 5 2.79 13.53 5.54
C LEU A 5 1.49 13.75 4.74
N ASP A 6 0.75 14.84 4.98
CA ASP A 6 -0.50 15.15 4.25
C ASP A 6 -0.27 15.37 2.74
N CYS A 7 0.97 15.62 2.31
CA CYS A 7 1.33 15.67 0.89
C CYS A 7 1.39 14.28 0.27
N TYR A 8 1.80 13.28 1.05
CA TYR A 8 2.08 11.92 0.60
C TYR A 8 0.94 10.93 0.88
N ILE A 9 -0.02 11.22 1.77
CA ILE A 9 -1.23 10.38 1.98
C ILE A 9 -1.91 9.91 0.67
N PRO A 10 -2.05 10.75 -0.38
CA PRO A 10 -2.61 10.30 -1.66
C PRO A 10 -1.80 9.18 -2.32
N VAL A 11 -0.47 9.16 -2.15
CA VAL A 11 0.42 8.11 -2.67
C VAL A 11 0.15 6.79 -1.95
N PHE A 12 0.10 6.80 -0.61
CA PHE A 12 -0.25 5.61 0.19
C PHE A 12 -1.61 5.05 -0.23
N THR A 13 -2.60 5.94 -0.34
CA THR A 13 -3.97 5.57 -0.73
C THR A 13 -4.03 4.98 -2.14
N CYS A 14 -3.27 5.57 -3.09
CA CYS A 14 -3.18 5.08 -4.46
C CYS A 14 -2.62 3.65 -4.50
N VAL A 15 -1.44 3.42 -3.91
CA VAL A 15 -0.78 2.10 -3.90
C VAL A 15 -1.69 1.03 -3.29
N LEU A 16 -2.24 1.29 -2.10
CA LEU A 16 -3.09 0.33 -1.40
C LEU A 16 -4.36 0.02 -2.18
N ARG A 17 -5.02 1.04 -2.76
CA ARG A 17 -6.22 0.84 -3.58
C ARG A 17 -5.91 0.03 -4.84
N MET A 18 -4.81 0.30 -5.53
CA MET A 18 -4.46 -0.39 -6.77
C MET A 18 -4.08 -1.86 -6.51
N ILE A 19 -3.30 -2.12 -5.45
CA ILE A 19 -3.04 -3.48 -4.97
C ILE A 19 -4.36 -4.22 -4.71
N GLN A 20 -5.35 -3.57 -4.09
CA GLN A 20 -6.62 -4.22 -3.81
C GLN A 20 -7.47 -4.53 -5.05
N GLN A 21 -7.40 -3.69 -6.09
CA GLN A 21 -8.24 -3.80 -7.28
C GLN A 21 -7.80 -4.88 -8.29
N GLN A 22 -6.71 -5.61 -8.02
CA GLN A 22 -6.00 -6.47 -8.99
C GLN A 22 -5.53 -5.66 -10.20
N VAL A 23 -4.23 -5.40 -10.22
CA VAL A 23 -3.60 -4.57 -11.25
C VAL A 23 -3.60 -5.36 -12.56
N ASN A 24 -4.37 -4.89 -13.54
CA ASN A 24 -4.40 -5.50 -14.87
C ASN A 24 -3.14 -5.15 -15.68
N HIS A 25 -2.58 -3.95 -15.46
CA HIS A 25 -1.42 -3.44 -16.18
C HIS A 25 -0.45 -2.76 -15.21
N ALA A 26 0.73 -3.37 -14.98
CA ALA A 26 1.75 -2.81 -14.09
C ALA A 26 2.25 -1.42 -14.54
N GLU A 27 2.22 -1.14 -15.84
CA GLU A 27 2.63 0.15 -16.38
C GLU A 27 1.66 1.29 -16.02
N GLU A 28 0.36 1.00 -15.99
CA GLU A 28 -0.65 1.98 -15.56
C GLU A 28 -0.49 2.33 -14.07
N LEU A 29 -0.16 1.33 -13.24
CA LEU A 29 0.23 1.54 -11.85
C LEU A 29 1.48 2.43 -11.74
N ARG A 30 2.52 2.13 -12.51
CA ARG A 30 3.76 2.92 -12.52
C ARG A 30 3.48 4.39 -12.85
N GLN A 31 2.77 4.66 -13.94
CA GLN A 31 2.45 6.02 -14.38
C GLN A 31 1.62 6.76 -13.34
N THR A 32 0.61 6.10 -12.77
CA THR A 32 -0.25 6.69 -11.72
C THR A 32 0.57 7.02 -10.47
N LEU A 33 1.46 6.12 -10.05
CA LEU A 33 2.30 6.29 -8.87
C LEU A 33 3.32 7.43 -9.07
N LEU A 34 3.99 7.49 -10.22
CA LEU A 34 4.92 8.57 -10.55
C LEU A 34 4.22 9.94 -10.59
N ALA A 35 3.01 10.00 -11.15
CA ALA A 35 2.21 11.22 -11.14
C ALA A 35 1.84 11.65 -9.71
N ALA A 36 1.43 10.70 -8.87
CA ALA A 36 1.09 10.97 -7.47
C ALA A 36 2.31 11.44 -6.65
N LEU A 37 3.49 10.83 -6.85
CA LEU A 37 4.75 11.24 -6.22
C LEU A 37 5.14 12.66 -6.66
N THR A 38 5.05 12.96 -7.95
CA THR A 38 5.32 14.30 -8.49
C THR A 38 4.39 15.35 -7.88
N GLN A 39 3.09 15.02 -7.78
CA GLN A 39 2.11 15.90 -7.14
C GLN A 39 2.41 16.12 -5.66
N ALA A 40 2.79 15.07 -4.93
CA ALA A 40 3.14 15.14 -3.51
C ALA A 40 4.35 16.07 -3.29
N GLN A 41 5.42 15.91 -4.08
CA GLN A 41 6.59 16.78 -4.01
C GLN A 41 6.25 18.24 -4.33
N ASN A 42 5.47 18.48 -5.39
CA ASN A 42 5.04 19.84 -5.76
C ASN A 42 4.20 20.49 -4.65
N LYS A 43 3.27 19.73 -4.06
CA LYS A 43 2.47 20.20 -2.92
C LYS A 43 3.36 20.51 -1.72
N ALA A 44 4.33 19.67 -1.39
CA ALA A 44 5.27 19.94 -0.30
C ALA A 44 6.08 21.22 -0.53
N ARG A 45 6.57 21.45 -1.76
CA ARG A 45 7.26 22.70 -2.13
C ARG A 45 6.37 23.92 -1.95
N LEU A 46 5.11 23.86 -2.40
CA LEU A 46 4.14 24.96 -2.26
C LEU A 46 3.83 25.30 -0.80
N HIS A 47 3.95 24.33 0.10
CA HIS A 47 3.78 24.51 1.54
C HIS A 47 5.07 24.87 2.28
N GLY A 48 6.16 25.15 1.55
CA GLY A 48 7.40 25.69 2.11
C GLY A 48 8.35 24.64 2.69
N TYR A 49 8.14 23.36 2.43
CA TYR A 49 9.11 22.32 2.84
C TYR A 49 10.40 22.43 2.03
N GLY A 50 11.54 22.23 2.71
CA GLY A 50 12.86 22.28 2.09
C GLY A 50 13.07 21.11 1.11
N LEU A 51 13.91 21.33 0.10
CA LEU A 51 14.18 20.30 -0.92
C LEU A 51 14.74 19.00 -0.32
N GLN A 52 15.57 19.10 0.71
CA GLN A 52 16.13 17.94 1.40
C GLN A 52 15.05 17.13 2.12
N ASP A 53 14.14 17.78 2.87
CA ASP A 53 13.03 17.08 3.53
C ASP A 53 12.09 16.41 2.53
N ILE A 54 11.88 17.05 1.38
CA ILE A 54 11.05 16.51 0.31
C ILE A 54 11.70 15.29 -0.33
N GLU A 55 13.01 15.32 -0.58
CA GLU A 55 13.76 14.17 -1.10
C GLU A 55 13.70 13.00 -0.12
N GLU A 56 13.94 13.25 1.17
CA GLU A 56 13.97 12.22 2.19
C GLU A 56 12.59 11.56 2.39
N ALA A 57 11.54 12.38 2.41
CA ALA A 57 10.18 11.87 2.45
C ALA A 57 9.81 11.09 1.17
N ASN A 58 10.22 11.57 -0.01
CA ASN A 58 9.95 10.88 -1.27
C ASN A 58 10.66 9.52 -1.32
N PHE A 59 11.90 9.46 -0.85
CA PHE A 59 12.68 8.23 -0.75
C PHE A 59 11.95 7.19 0.10
N ALA A 60 11.57 7.56 1.33
CA ALA A 60 10.86 6.66 2.25
C ALA A 60 9.57 6.10 1.62
N VAL A 61 8.78 6.96 0.97
CA VAL A 61 7.51 6.59 0.34
C VAL A 61 7.72 5.68 -0.88
N VAL A 62 8.74 5.93 -1.70
CA VAL A 62 9.07 5.08 -2.86
C VAL A 62 9.48 3.69 -2.41
N VAL A 63 10.36 3.59 -1.41
CA VAL A 63 10.83 2.30 -0.89
C VAL A 63 9.67 1.50 -0.27
N TRP A 64 8.78 2.16 0.49
CA TRP A 64 7.57 1.52 1.00
C TRP A 64 6.63 1.07 -0.13
N ALA A 65 6.41 1.90 -1.15
CA ALA A 65 5.51 1.60 -2.25
C ALA A 65 5.97 0.36 -3.02
N ASP A 66 7.27 0.28 -3.33
CA ASP A 66 7.85 -0.89 -3.98
C ASP A 66 7.66 -2.17 -3.15
N GLU A 67 7.95 -2.12 -1.85
CA GLU A 67 7.75 -3.27 -0.98
C GLU A 67 6.28 -3.70 -0.93
N ALA A 68 5.35 -2.74 -0.76
CA ALA A 68 3.92 -3.02 -0.74
C ALA A 68 3.44 -3.69 -2.04
N ILE A 69 3.89 -3.19 -3.19
CA ILE A 69 3.56 -3.73 -4.52
C ILE A 69 4.13 -5.14 -4.70
N LEU A 70 5.38 -5.37 -4.30
CA LEU A 70 6.02 -6.69 -4.38
C LEU A 70 5.39 -7.70 -3.42
N CYS A 71 5.02 -7.28 -2.22
CA CYS A 71 4.34 -8.11 -1.22
C CYS A 71 2.88 -8.44 -1.61
N ALA A 72 2.27 -7.70 -2.53
CA ALA A 72 0.92 -7.98 -3.01
C ALA A 72 0.79 -9.34 -3.72
N GLY A 73 1.90 -9.90 -4.23
CA GLY A 73 1.96 -11.25 -4.80
C GLY A 73 1.16 -11.44 -6.09
N GLN A 74 0.83 -10.38 -6.82
CA GLN A 74 0.08 -10.46 -8.08
C GLN A 74 1.01 -10.82 -9.23
N LYS A 75 0.53 -11.66 -10.16
CA LYS A 75 1.36 -12.17 -11.27
C LYS A 75 1.79 -11.05 -12.21
N GLU A 76 0.89 -10.11 -12.44
CA GLU A 76 1.04 -8.93 -13.30
C GLU A 76 2.09 -7.97 -12.76
N LEU A 77 2.32 -7.97 -11.44
CA LEU A 77 3.31 -7.14 -10.76
C LEU A 77 4.71 -7.79 -10.72
N ASN A 78 4.90 -9.01 -11.24
CA ASN A 78 6.23 -9.63 -11.26
C ASN A 78 7.27 -8.82 -12.07
N ILE A 79 6.83 -8.09 -13.10
CA ILE A 79 7.69 -7.18 -13.86
C ILE A 79 8.27 -6.05 -13.00
N TRP A 80 7.60 -5.72 -11.89
CA TRP A 80 8.05 -4.69 -10.95
C TRP A 80 9.39 -5.05 -10.28
N ARG A 81 9.71 -6.34 -10.12
CA ARG A 81 11.03 -6.76 -9.59
C ARG A 81 12.19 -6.39 -10.51
N GLN A 82 11.94 -6.29 -11.81
CA GLN A 82 12.97 -6.03 -12.82
C GLN A 82 13.22 -4.52 -12.99
N SER A 83 12.27 -3.68 -12.57
CA SER A 83 12.28 -2.23 -12.77
C SER A 83 11.47 -1.58 -11.65
N SER A 84 11.94 -1.72 -10.42
CA SER A 84 11.31 -1.09 -9.26
C SER A 84 11.61 0.41 -9.25
N LEU A 85 10.74 1.21 -8.64
CA LEU A 85 10.92 2.67 -8.64
C LEU A 85 12.13 3.07 -7.80
N GLN A 86 12.43 2.34 -6.73
CA GLN A 86 13.62 2.58 -5.93
C GLN A 86 14.88 2.43 -6.79
N ALA A 87 14.96 1.43 -7.69
CA ALA A 87 16.14 1.20 -8.52
C ALA A 87 16.28 2.23 -9.65
N GLU A 88 15.16 2.78 -10.13
CA GLU A 88 15.14 3.81 -11.17
C GLU A 88 15.46 5.20 -10.61
N LEU A 89 14.93 5.52 -9.42
CA LEU A 89 15.02 6.85 -8.82
C LEU A 89 16.21 7.01 -7.87
N TYR A 90 16.67 5.91 -7.28
CA TYR A 90 17.74 5.88 -6.29
C TYR A 90 18.72 4.78 -6.68
N ASP A 91 20.00 5.12 -6.77
CA ASP A 91 21.07 4.29 -7.37
C ASP A 91 21.44 3.02 -6.54
N ALA A 92 20.46 2.35 -5.92
CA ALA A 92 20.67 1.35 -4.88
C ALA A 92 19.79 0.09 -5.03
N GLU A 93 20.46 -1.06 -5.12
CA GLU A 93 19.89 -2.40 -4.95
C GLU A 93 19.41 -2.69 -3.50
N LEU A 94 19.47 -1.71 -2.58
CA LEU A 94 19.35 -1.92 -1.13
C LEU A 94 18.40 -0.92 -0.44
N GLY A 95 17.36 -0.42 -1.12
CA GLY A 95 16.38 0.53 -0.53
C GLY A 95 15.85 0.12 0.84
N GLY A 96 15.59 -1.18 1.05
CA GLY A 96 15.13 -1.74 2.33
C GLY A 96 16.15 -1.70 3.49
N ASN A 97 17.44 -1.62 3.19
CA ASN A 97 18.49 -1.39 4.20
C ASN A 97 18.70 0.11 4.42
N THR A 98 18.83 0.87 3.33
CA THR A 98 19.06 2.31 3.33
C THR A 98 17.96 3.08 4.05
N PHE A 99 16.71 2.58 4.05
CA PHE A 99 15.61 3.17 4.81
C PHE A 99 15.94 3.37 6.29
N PHE A 100 16.41 2.33 6.98
CA PHE A 100 16.69 2.42 8.41
C PHE A 100 17.95 3.23 8.69
N ASP A 101 18.92 3.20 7.77
CA ASP A 101 20.14 3.97 7.90
C ASP A 101 19.86 5.48 7.75
N ARG A 102 19.01 5.87 6.79
CA ARG A 102 18.55 7.26 6.64
C ARG A 102 17.67 7.72 7.80
N LEU A 103 16.76 6.86 8.29
CA LEU A 103 15.95 7.15 9.48
C LEU A 103 16.82 7.43 10.71
N ALA A 104 17.83 6.60 10.95
CA ALA A 104 18.76 6.77 12.06
C ALA A 104 19.64 8.03 11.92
N ALA A 105 19.91 8.47 10.68
CA ALA A 105 20.70 9.67 10.39
C ALA A 105 19.89 10.98 10.46
N LEU A 106 18.56 10.93 10.62
CA LEU A 106 17.74 12.12 10.76
C LEU A 106 18.13 12.92 12.02
N VAL A 107 18.23 14.24 11.85
CA VAL A 107 18.37 15.17 12.97
C VAL A 107 17.20 14.95 13.96
N PRO A 108 17.43 14.96 15.29
CA PRO A 108 16.40 14.64 16.28
C PRO A 108 15.07 15.37 16.07
N ASP A 109 15.14 16.67 15.75
CA ASP A 109 13.96 17.54 15.64
C ASP A 109 13.40 17.65 14.21
N ASN A 110 13.89 16.85 13.25
CA ASN A 110 13.29 16.79 11.91
C ASN A 110 12.01 15.94 11.91
N TYR A 111 11.03 16.39 12.69
CA TYR A 111 9.73 15.74 12.82
C TYR A 111 8.94 15.63 11.51
N PRO A 112 8.96 16.60 10.57
CA PRO A 112 8.25 16.47 9.30
C PRO A 112 8.65 15.21 8.52
N VAL A 113 9.95 14.95 8.40
CA VAL A 113 10.46 13.77 7.68
C VAL A 113 10.27 12.51 8.52
N ARG A 114 10.62 12.55 9.82
CA ARG A 114 10.45 11.40 10.73
C ARG A 114 9.00 10.89 10.73
N LEU A 115 8.03 11.80 10.69
CA LEU A 115 6.60 11.47 10.62
C LEU A 115 6.24 10.65 9.36
N VAL A 116 6.87 10.92 8.21
CA VAL A 116 6.68 10.14 6.97
C VAL A 116 7.28 8.75 7.11
N TYR A 117 8.49 8.64 7.65
CA TYR A 117 9.14 7.34 7.90
C TYR A 117 8.33 6.48 8.86
N VAL A 118 7.88 7.03 9.99
CA VAL A 118 7.04 6.30 10.95
C VAL A 118 5.73 5.87 10.30
N PHE A 119 5.14 6.70 9.44
CA PHE A 119 3.91 6.31 8.74
C PHE A 119 4.14 5.15 7.76
N CYS A 120 5.28 5.09 7.08
CA CYS A 120 5.65 3.93 6.26
C CYS A 120 5.72 2.64 7.10
N LEU A 121 6.36 2.70 8.27
CA LEU A 121 6.45 1.56 9.20
C LEU A 121 5.06 1.11 9.69
N LEU A 122 4.23 2.07 10.11
CA LEU A 122 2.85 1.79 10.53
C LEU A 122 1.98 1.26 9.38
N SER A 123 2.31 1.62 8.13
CA SER A 123 1.66 1.14 6.91
C SER A 123 2.21 -0.20 6.40
N GLY A 124 2.99 -0.90 7.22
CA GLY A 124 3.43 -2.27 6.95
C GLY A 124 4.78 -2.40 6.26
N PHE A 125 5.62 -1.35 6.28
CA PHE A 125 7.02 -1.48 5.86
C PHE A 125 7.82 -2.36 6.82
N TYR A 126 8.44 -3.41 6.31
CA TYR A 126 9.32 -4.32 7.04
C TYR A 126 10.79 -4.16 6.64
N GLY A 127 11.07 -3.87 5.36
CA GLY A 127 12.43 -3.75 4.83
C GLY A 127 13.30 -4.95 5.22
N ARG A 128 14.51 -4.65 5.72
CA ARG A 128 15.50 -5.66 6.14
C ARG A 128 15.03 -6.64 7.24
N TYR A 129 13.94 -6.32 7.94
CA TYR A 129 13.39 -7.15 9.01
C TYR A 129 12.41 -8.23 8.50
N GLY A 130 11.96 -8.11 7.25
CA GLY A 130 11.29 -9.14 6.44
C GLY A 130 9.89 -9.59 6.87
N LYS A 131 9.47 -9.36 8.12
CA LYS A 131 8.16 -9.80 8.63
C LYS A 131 7.60 -8.92 9.74
N ARG A 132 6.28 -8.98 9.90
CA ARG A 132 5.50 -8.23 10.90
C ARG A 132 5.89 -8.53 12.35
N ASP A 133 6.11 -9.78 12.70
CA ASP A 133 6.35 -10.21 14.09
C ASP A 133 7.84 -10.11 14.50
N ASN A 134 8.59 -9.24 13.82
CA ASN A 134 9.97 -8.99 14.18
C ASN A 134 10.04 -8.06 15.40
N LEU A 135 10.58 -8.56 16.52
CA LEU A 135 10.66 -7.81 17.78
C LEU A 135 11.55 -6.56 17.66
N GLU A 136 12.63 -6.62 16.89
CA GLU A 136 13.53 -5.48 16.68
C GLU A 136 12.81 -4.36 15.93
N LEU A 137 12.09 -4.70 14.86
CA LEU A 137 11.26 -3.74 14.13
C LEU A 137 10.20 -3.11 15.03
N HIS A 138 9.54 -3.91 15.88
CA HIS A 138 8.56 -3.40 16.83
C HIS A 138 9.18 -2.38 17.79
N ASN A 139 10.36 -2.68 18.34
CA ASN A 139 11.08 -1.78 19.24
C ASN A 139 11.48 -0.48 18.53
N ILE A 140 11.95 -0.55 17.29
CA ILE A 140 12.26 0.63 16.47
C ILE A 140 11.01 1.49 16.29
N ILE A 141 9.87 0.90 15.95
CA ILE A 141 8.62 1.64 15.79
C ILE A 141 8.22 2.35 17.10
N GLN A 142 8.32 1.67 18.24
CA GLN A 142 7.99 2.29 19.53
C GLN A 142 8.94 3.44 19.86
N GLN A 143 10.24 3.24 19.70
CA GLN A 143 11.25 4.28 19.94
C GLN A 143 11.00 5.52 19.05
N GLU A 144 10.69 5.29 17.77
CA GLU A 144 10.42 6.38 16.83
C GLU A 144 9.12 7.13 17.16
N LEU A 145 8.10 6.44 17.67
CA LEU A 145 6.87 7.07 18.20
C LEU A 145 7.12 7.87 19.48
N GLU A 146 8.03 7.40 20.33
CA GLU A 146 8.45 8.10 21.55
C GLU A 146 9.24 9.38 21.23
N ASN A 147 10.07 9.35 20.18
CA ASN A 147 10.80 10.51 19.68
C ASN A 147 9.90 11.60 19.08
N LEU A 148 8.63 11.30 18.77
CA LEU A 148 7.68 12.28 18.27
C LEU A 148 6.97 13.03 19.41
N PRO A 149 6.75 14.35 19.28
CA PRO A 149 5.86 15.10 20.16
C PRO A 149 4.45 14.50 20.22
N ASP A 150 3.79 14.60 21.38
CA ASP A 150 2.46 14.02 21.61
C ASP A 150 1.41 14.50 20.59
N THR A 151 1.52 15.74 20.11
CA THR A 151 0.66 16.29 19.07
C THR A 151 0.76 15.49 17.76
N LEU A 152 1.99 15.14 17.36
CA LEU A 152 2.26 14.36 16.16
C LEU A 152 1.93 12.88 16.36
N ARG A 153 2.17 12.33 17.55
CA ARG A 153 1.77 10.95 17.89
C ARG A 153 0.26 10.74 17.80
N ARG A 154 -0.53 11.72 18.27
CA ARG A 154 -1.99 11.68 18.13
C ARG A 154 -2.42 11.80 16.67
N TYR A 155 -1.81 12.73 15.93
CA TYR A 155 -2.09 12.93 14.51
C TYR A 155 -1.79 11.65 13.70
N ILE A 156 -0.62 11.05 13.85
CA ILE A 156 -0.23 9.85 13.09
C ILE A 156 -1.12 8.65 13.43
N SER A 157 -1.49 8.49 14.70
CA SER A 157 -2.42 7.43 15.13
C SER A 157 -3.79 7.58 14.46
N LEU A 158 -4.31 8.80 14.34
CA LEU A 158 -5.59 9.07 13.68
C LEU A 158 -5.50 8.77 12.19
N GLU A 159 -4.44 9.24 11.53
CA GLU A 159 -4.28 9.09 10.09
C GLU A 159 -4.02 7.62 9.71
N ASN A 160 -3.23 6.90 10.50
CA ASN A 160 -3.04 5.46 10.31
C ASN A 160 -4.37 4.70 10.44
N HIS A 161 -5.16 5.00 11.47
CA HIS A 161 -6.48 4.40 11.64
C HIS A 161 -7.42 4.71 10.46
N ARG A 162 -7.38 5.93 9.89
CA ARG A 162 -8.14 6.28 8.69
C ARG A 162 -7.70 5.49 7.47
N LEU A 163 -6.39 5.35 7.26
CA LEU A 163 -5.84 4.59 6.14
C LEU A 163 -6.22 3.11 6.26
N MET A 164 -6.06 2.52 7.45
CA MET A 164 -6.38 1.12 7.72
C MET A 164 -7.88 0.84 7.61
N ASN A 165 -8.75 1.69 8.16
CA ASN A 165 -10.19 1.55 7.99
C ASN A 165 -10.61 1.65 6.53
N THR A 166 -9.97 2.53 5.76
CA THR A 166 -10.23 2.62 4.32
C THR A 166 -9.84 1.31 3.65
N CYS A 167 -8.70 0.73 4.01
CA CYS A 167 -8.27 -0.58 3.50
C CYS A 167 -9.25 -1.69 3.88
N ASP A 168 -9.68 -1.77 5.14
CA ASP A 168 -10.62 -2.79 5.63
C ASP A 168 -11.97 -2.69 4.93
N ASN A 169 -12.53 -1.48 4.80
CA ASN A 169 -13.78 -1.25 4.08
C ASN A 169 -13.67 -1.66 2.60
N LEU A 170 -12.54 -1.35 1.95
CA LEU A 170 -12.29 -1.75 0.57
C LEU A 170 -12.14 -3.28 0.44
N MET A 171 -11.46 -3.94 1.38
CA MET A 171 -11.33 -5.40 1.42
C MET A 171 -12.66 -6.11 1.68
N GLU A 172 -13.47 -5.59 2.60
CA GLU A 172 -14.80 -6.10 2.89
C GLU A 172 -15.73 -5.96 1.68
N ASN A 173 -15.70 -4.82 0.99
CA ASN A 173 -16.46 -4.60 -0.24
C ASN A 173 -16.05 -5.59 -1.35
N ARG A 174 -14.75 -5.80 -1.58
CA ARG A 174 -14.26 -6.80 -2.54
C ARG A 174 -14.73 -8.21 -2.17
N ARG A 175 -14.64 -8.60 -0.89
CA ARG A 175 -15.09 -9.91 -0.39
C ARG A 175 -16.60 -10.08 -0.54
N SER A 176 -17.38 -9.03 -0.29
CA SER A 176 -18.84 -9.01 -0.47
C SER A 176 -19.23 -9.17 -1.94
N ASN A 177 -18.59 -8.41 -2.84
CA ASN A 177 -18.83 -8.50 -4.27
C ASN A 177 -18.55 -9.92 -4.82
N ASN A 178 -17.45 -10.54 -4.39
CA ASN A 178 -17.14 -11.93 -4.75
C ASN A 178 -18.17 -12.94 -4.20
N LYS A 179 -18.69 -12.75 -2.98
CA LYS A 179 -19.73 -13.64 -2.42
C LYS A 179 -21.01 -13.64 -3.25
N TRP A 180 -21.46 -12.47 -3.73
CA TRP A 180 -22.67 -12.39 -4.55
C TRP A 180 -22.47 -13.05 -5.92
N ARG A 181 -21.31 -12.85 -6.56
CA ARG A 181 -20.95 -13.51 -7.82
C ARG A 181 -20.87 -15.04 -7.68
N VAL A 182 -20.26 -15.56 -6.61
CA VAL A 182 -20.21 -17.01 -6.35
C VAL A 182 -21.60 -17.59 -6.11
N LYS A 183 -22.46 -16.89 -5.34
CA LYS A 183 -23.86 -17.30 -5.16
C LYS A 183 -24.62 -17.36 -6.50
N LEU A 184 -24.37 -16.40 -7.39
CA LEU A 184 -24.99 -16.33 -8.71
C LEU A 184 -24.52 -17.49 -9.62
N ILE A 185 -23.23 -17.83 -9.60
CA ILE A 185 -22.68 -18.99 -10.33
C ILE A 185 -23.29 -20.31 -9.81
N LEU A 186 -23.36 -20.49 -8.49
CA LEU A 186 -23.96 -21.69 -7.90
C LEU A 186 -25.45 -21.84 -8.25
N LEU A 187 -26.20 -20.73 -8.31
CA LEU A 187 -27.58 -20.71 -8.77
C LEU A 187 -27.70 -21.12 -10.25
N MET A 188 -26.82 -20.62 -11.11
CA MET A 188 -26.83 -20.98 -12.53
C MET A 188 -26.53 -22.47 -12.75
N LEU A 189 -25.57 -23.03 -11.99
CA LEU A 189 -25.24 -24.45 -12.04
C LEU A 189 -26.40 -25.33 -11.56
N SER A 190 -27.12 -24.94 -10.51
CA SER A 190 -28.28 -25.70 -10.03
C SER A 190 -29.42 -25.68 -11.04
N LEU A 191 -29.72 -24.54 -11.67
CA LEU A 191 -30.72 -24.43 -12.73
C LEU A 191 -30.36 -25.27 -13.97
N ALA A 192 -29.09 -25.28 -14.37
CA ALA A 192 -28.62 -26.12 -15.47
C ALA A 192 -28.77 -27.62 -15.16
N SER A 193 -28.45 -28.03 -13.93
CA SER A 193 -28.64 -29.42 -13.49
C SER A 193 -30.12 -29.84 -13.52
N ILE A 194 -31.03 -28.95 -13.10
CA ILE A 194 -32.48 -29.20 -13.15
C ILE A 194 -32.96 -29.33 -14.60
N TYR A 195 -32.49 -28.47 -15.50
CA TYR A 195 -32.86 -28.51 -16.92
C TYR A 195 -32.41 -29.81 -17.60
N ILE A 196 -31.19 -30.27 -17.32
CA ILE A 196 -30.67 -31.55 -17.84
C ILE A 196 -31.51 -32.70 -17.31
N PHE A 197 -31.83 -32.71 -16.01
CA PHE A 197 -32.66 -33.75 -15.40
C PHE A 197 -34.05 -33.83 -16.03
N ILE A 198 -34.71 -32.68 -16.25
CA ILE A 198 -36.02 -32.62 -16.91
C ILE A 198 -35.95 -33.17 -18.35
N ASN A 199 -34.92 -32.79 -19.12
CA ASN A 199 -34.76 -33.29 -20.49
C ASN A 199 -34.55 -34.81 -20.54
N VAL A 200 -33.71 -35.36 -19.67
CA VAL A 200 -33.48 -36.81 -19.58
C VAL A 200 -34.76 -37.54 -19.17
N TYR A 201 -35.50 -37.01 -18.20
CA TYR A 201 -36.77 -37.59 -17.76
C TYR A 201 -37.82 -37.61 -18.87
N LEU A 202 -37.97 -36.51 -19.62
CA LEU A 202 -38.88 -36.41 -20.76
C LEU A 202 -38.51 -37.39 -21.89
N LEU A 203 -37.22 -37.54 -22.20
CA LEU A 203 -36.74 -38.51 -23.18
C LEU A 203 -37.00 -39.97 -22.78
N ASN A 204 -37.00 -40.28 -21.48
CA ASN A 204 -37.20 -41.64 -20.98
C ASN A 204 -38.67 -42.06 -20.94
N ILE A 205 -39.61 -41.11 -20.88
CA ILE A 205 -41.07 -41.38 -20.91
C ILE A 205 -41.59 -41.52 -22.34
N GLY A 206 -40.90 -40.94 -23.32
CA GLY A 206 -41.28 -41.00 -24.73
C GLY A 206 -40.85 -42.29 -25.46
N ARG A 207 -40.26 -43.26 -24.75
CA ARG A 207 -39.86 -44.58 -25.25
C ARG A 207 -40.73 -45.66 -24.64
#